data_AF-A0A1Q7XCT0-F1
#
_entry.id   AF-A0A1Q7XCT0-F1
#
_cell.length_a   1.000
_cell.length_b   1.000
_cell.length_c   1.000
_cell.angle_alpha   90.00
_cell.angle_beta   90.00
_cell.angle_gamma   90.00
#
_symmetry.space_group_name_H-M   'P 1'
#
loop_
_entity.id
_entity.type
_entity.pdbx_description
1 polymer ?
#
loop_
_entity_poly.entity_id
_entity_poly.type
_entity_poly.pdbx_seq_one_letter_code
_entity_poly.pdbx_strand_id
1 'polypeptide(L)'
;SEIVRAGIRNLLAEEKDRQNLSGHLFVVLLAIHDEKSDDQVTEMGHDYDKLITTHIHNKIDGDRCLEIFLLKGPAEEIKDMTKKFKSNRKMDHVKLITT
;
A
#
# COMPACT_ATOMS: atom_id res chain seq x y z
N SER A 1 22.89 -5.67 21.11
CA SER A 1 22.08 -6.87 20.79
C SER A 1 22.15 -7.12 19.29
N GLU A 2 22.56 -8.33 18.87
CA GLU A 2 22.63 -8.73 17.46
C GLU A 2 21.25 -8.83 16.81
N ILE A 3 20.25 -9.27 17.58
CA ILE A 3 18.84 -9.38 17.18
C ILE A 3 18.30 -8.02 16.71
N VAL A 4 18.55 -6.95 17.47
CA VAL A 4 18.12 -5.59 17.08
C VAL A 4 18.78 -5.15 15.77
N ARG A 5 20.07 -5.45 15.58
CA ARG A 5 20.80 -5.12 14.35
C ARG A 5 20.29 -5.91 13.14
N ALA A 6 20.04 -7.20 13.31
CA ALA A 6 19.47 -8.04 12.26
C ALA A 6 18.08 -7.54 11.86
N GLY A 7 17.24 -7.18 12.84
CA GLY A 7 15.93 -6.58 12.60
C GLY A 7 16.00 -5.28 11.78
N ILE A 8 16.87 -4.34 12.16
CA ILE A 8 17.04 -3.07 11.42
C ILE A 8 17.52 -3.32 9.98
N ARG A 9 18.46 -4.26 9.77
CA ARG A 9 18.94 -4.58 8.41
C ARG A 9 17.84 -5.15 7.52
N ASN A 10 17.00 -6.04 8.06
CA ASN A 10 15.89 -6.60 7.30
C ASN A 10 14.89 -5.50 6.90
N LEU A 11 14.55 -4.59 7.82
CA LEU A 11 13.67 -3.46 7.53
C LEU A 11 14.25 -2.54 6.44
N LEU A 12 15.56 -2.27 6.50
CA LEU A 12 16.25 -1.46 5.48
C LEU A 12 16.31 -2.16 4.12
N ALA A 13 16.51 -3.47 4.08
CA ALA A 13 16.52 -4.25 2.84
C ALA A 13 15.14 -4.23 2.17
N GLU A 14 14.08 -4.47 2.95
CA GLU A 14 12.69 -4.41 2.46
C GLU A 14 12.30 -3.01 1.94
N GLU A 15 12.82 -1.95 2.55
CA GLU A 15 12.64 -0.58 2.08
C GLU A 15 13.40 -0.34 0.77
N LYS A 16 14.64 -0.81 0.67
CA LYS A 16 15.48 -0.63 -0.52
C LYS A 16 14.93 -1.36 -1.75
N ASP A 17 14.41 -2.56 -1.57
CA ASP A 17 13.81 -3.32 -2.66
C ASP A 17 12.56 -2.63 -3.23
N ARG A 18 11.76 -1.97 -2.39
CA ARG A 18 10.66 -1.11 -2.85
C ARG A 18 11.14 0.15 -3.58
N GLN A 19 12.24 0.74 -3.15
CA GLN A 19 12.81 1.92 -3.82
C GLN A 19 13.38 1.57 -5.20
N ASN A 20 13.82 0.33 -5.41
CA ASN A 20 14.37 -0.16 -6.66
C ASN A 20 13.32 -0.59 -7.69
N LEU A 21 12.02 -0.45 -7.40
CA LEU A 21 10.96 -0.69 -8.38
C LEU A 21 11.14 0.24 -9.59
N SER A 22 11.12 -0.30 -10.81
CA SER A 22 11.37 0.46 -12.03
C SER A 22 10.54 -0.08 -13.19
N GLY A 23 10.35 0.74 -14.23
CA GLY A 23 9.57 0.36 -15.40
C GLY A 23 8.06 0.40 -15.18
N HIS A 24 7.33 -0.42 -15.93
CA HIS A 24 5.88 -0.55 -15.86
C HIS A 24 5.52 -1.85 -15.15
N LEU A 25 4.76 -1.77 -14.06
CA LEU A 25 4.55 -2.86 -13.13
C LEU A 25 3.07 -3.25 -13.05
N PHE A 26 2.83 -4.51 -12.67
CA PHE A 26 1.55 -5.00 -12.20
C PHE A 26 1.73 -5.45 -10.75
N VAL A 27 0.99 -4.86 -9.82
CA VAL A 27 1.19 -5.05 -8.38
C VAL A 27 -0.13 -5.07 -7.63
N VAL A 28 -0.11 -5.57 -6.40
CA VAL A 28 -1.25 -5.51 -5.48
C VAL A 28 -0.90 -4.62 -4.30
N LEU A 29 -1.69 -3.59 -4.05
CA LEU A 29 -1.64 -2.78 -2.85
C LEU A 29 -2.79 -3.19 -1.93
N LEU A 30 -2.45 -3.67 -0.74
CA LEU A 30 -3.40 -4.00 0.32
C LEU A 30 -3.38 -2.90 1.36
N ALA A 31 -4.56 -2.44 1.78
CA ALA A 31 -4.72 -1.52 2.89
C ALA A 31 -5.81 -2.01 3.87
N ILE A 32 -5.60 -1.79 5.16
CA ILE A 32 -6.60 -2.03 6.21
C ILE A 32 -6.77 -0.74 6.99
N HIS A 33 -8.01 -0.36 7.27
CA HIS A 33 -8.36 0.84 8.01
C HIS A 33 -9.68 0.70 8.76
N ASP A 34 -9.91 1.61 9.70
CA ASP A 34 -11.23 1.80 10.32
C ASP A 34 -12.28 2.27 9.29
N GLU A 35 -13.52 1.80 9.40
CA GLU A 35 -14.70 2.15 8.59
C GLU A 35 -14.94 3.66 8.57
N LYS A 36 -14.60 4.38 9.65
CA LYS A 36 -14.68 5.85 9.74
C LYS A 36 -13.76 6.58 8.75
N SER A 37 -12.83 5.85 8.12
CA SER A 37 -11.87 6.38 7.15
C SER A 37 -12.20 6.01 5.71
N ASP A 38 -13.33 5.33 5.48
CA ASP A 38 -13.73 4.82 4.17
C ASP A 38 -13.81 5.90 3.07
N ASP A 39 -14.49 7.01 3.37
CA ASP A 39 -14.58 8.15 2.44
C ASP A 39 -13.18 8.69 2.07
N GLN A 40 -12.28 8.77 3.05
CA GLN A 40 -10.91 9.26 2.82
C GLN A 40 -10.12 8.28 1.96
N VAL A 41 -10.27 6.98 2.17
CA VAL A 41 -9.57 5.96 1.41
C VAL A 41 -10.06 5.92 -0.03
N THR A 42 -11.36 6.04 -0.22
CA THR A 42 -11.99 6.16 -1.53
C THR A 42 -11.47 7.40 -2.27
N GLU A 43 -11.43 8.57 -1.61
CA GLU A 43 -10.86 9.80 -2.17
C GLU A 43 -9.37 9.64 -2.52
N MET A 44 -8.58 9.03 -1.64
CA MET A 44 -7.17 8.73 -1.90
C MET A 44 -6.99 7.76 -3.07
N GLY A 45 -7.91 6.81 -3.27
CA GLY A 45 -7.93 5.91 -4.42
C GLY A 45 -8.20 6.67 -5.73
N HIS A 46 -9.19 7.57 -5.73
CA HIS A 46 -9.58 8.36 -6.90
C HIS A 46 -8.43 9.19 -7.49
N ASP A 47 -7.52 9.70 -6.65
CA ASP A 47 -6.32 10.40 -7.11
C ASP A 47 -5.43 9.54 -8.04
N TYR A 48 -5.57 8.22 -7.98
CA TYR A 48 -4.79 7.24 -8.74
C TYR A 48 -5.66 6.30 -9.59
N ASP A 49 -6.90 6.66 -9.94
CA ASP A 49 -7.82 5.83 -10.75
C ASP A 49 -7.19 5.31 -12.05
N LYS A 50 -6.26 6.07 -12.64
CA LYS A 50 -5.53 5.67 -13.86
C LYS A 50 -4.61 4.46 -13.66
N LEU A 51 -4.15 4.22 -12.43
CA LEU A 51 -3.34 3.07 -12.06
C LEU A 51 -4.20 1.87 -11.66
N ILE A 52 -5.39 2.12 -11.09
CA ILE A 52 -6.24 1.10 -10.49
C ILE A 52 -6.97 0.33 -11.60
N THR A 53 -6.58 -0.91 -11.83
CA THR A 53 -7.31 -1.81 -12.75
C THR A 53 -8.49 -2.48 -12.08
N THR A 54 -8.42 -2.66 -10.76
CA THR A 54 -9.49 -3.25 -9.96
C THR A 54 -9.33 -2.81 -8.52
N HIS A 55 -10.44 -2.50 -7.88
CA HIS A 55 -10.50 -2.16 -6.46
C HIS A 55 -11.54 -3.07 -5.80
N ILE A 56 -11.12 -3.78 -4.75
CA ILE A 56 -11.99 -4.62 -3.93
C ILE A 56 -12.01 -4.02 -2.52
N HIS A 57 -13.19 -3.60 -2.10
CA HIS A 57 -13.49 -3.19 -0.73
C HIS A 57 -14.25 -4.31 -0.03
N ASN A 58 -13.83 -4.69 1.18
CA ASN A 58 -14.55 -5.65 2.00
C ASN A 58 -14.49 -5.30 3.49
N LYS A 59 -15.64 -5.36 4.16
CA LYS A 59 -15.70 -5.28 5.62
C LYS A 59 -15.30 -6.63 6.22
N ILE A 60 -14.21 -6.66 7.01
CA ILE A 60 -13.60 -7.91 7.48
C ILE A 60 -13.96 -8.27 8.91
N ASP A 61 -14.01 -7.30 9.83
CA ASP A 61 -14.34 -7.52 11.23
C ASP A 61 -14.64 -6.19 11.95
N GLY A 62 -15.72 -6.16 12.72
CA GLY A 62 -16.16 -4.97 13.46
C GLY A 62 -16.21 -3.72 12.57
N ASP A 63 -15.51 -2.68 13.00
CA ASP A 63 -15.42 -1.39 12.31
C ASP A 63 -14.19 -1.30 11.38
N ARG A 64 -13.72 -2.41 10.78
CA ARG A 64 -12.55 -2.40 9.87
C ARG A 64 -12.87 -2.85 8.45
N CYS A 65 -12.23 -2.19 7.49
CA CYS A 65 -12.30 -2.49 6.07
C CYS A 65 -10.93 -2.94 5.54
N LEU A 66 -10.98 -3.89 4.62
CA LEU A 66 -9.86 -4.37 3.81
C LEU A 66 -10.05 -3.85 2.38
N GLU A 67 -9.00 -3.23 1.87
CA GLU A 67 -8.91 -2.74 0.52
C GLU A 67 -7.83 -3.48 -0.25
N ILE A 68 -8.16 -3.90 -1.45
CA ILE A 68 -7.21 -4.49 -2.40
C ILE A 68 -7.28 -3.70 -3.70
N PHE A 69 -6.20 -3.01 -4.02
CA PHE A 69 -6.02 -2.33 -5.29
C PHE A 69 -5.08 -3.15 -6.17
N LEU A 70 -5.59 -3.62 -7.31
CA LEU A 70 -4.74 -4.11 -8.39
C LEU A 70 -4.30 -2.90 -9.21
N LEU A 71 -2.99 -2.68 -9.28
CA LEU A 71 -2.40 -1.52 -9.92
C LEU A 71 -1.59 -1.94 -11.14
N LYS A 72 -1.72 -1.18 -12.22
CA LYS A 72 -0.91 -1.30 -13.43
C LYS A 72 -0.42 0.08 -13.86
N GLY A 73 0.88 0.29 -13.88
CA GLY A 73 1.41 1.60 -14.24
C GLY A 73 2.91 1.78 -14.06
N PRO A 74 3.42 3.00 -14.29
CA PRO A 74 4.81 3.35 -14.00
C PRO A 74 5.14 3.16 -12.52
N ALA A 75 6.33 2.62 -12.24
CA ALA A 75 6.79 2.33 -10.89
C ALA A 75 6.80 3.57 -9.98
N GLU A 76 7.11 4.75 -10.52
CA GLU A 76 7.13 6.01 -9.77
C GLU A 76 5.73 6.40 -9.26
N GLU A 77 4.69 6.26 -10.07
CA GLU A 77 3.30 6.58 -9.66
C GLU A 77 2.78 5.55 -8.64
N ILE A 78 3.12 4.27 -8.81
CA ILE A 78 2.82 3.21 -7.84
C ILE A 78 3.52 3.45 -6.50
N LYS A 79 4.79 3.87 -6.52
CA LYS A 79 5.54 4.24 -5.31
C LYS A 79 4.89 5.43 -4.61
N ASP A 80 4.46 6.44 -5.37
CA ASP A 80 3.81 7.63 -4.83
C ASP A 80 2.49 7.26 -4.13
N MET A 81 1.62 6.50 -4.78
CA MET A 81 0.38 5.97 -4.18
C MET A 81 0.69 5.18 -2.90
N THR A 82 1.62 4.22 -2.98
CA THR A 82 2.01 3.38 -1.83
C THR A 82 2.51 4.24 -0.66
N LYS A 83 3.32 5.27 -0.94
CA LYS A 83 3.84 6.19 0.08
C LYS A 83 2.72 7.01 0.71
N LYS A 84 1.78 7.52 -0.08
CA LYS A 84 0.62 8.29 0.41
C LYS A 84 -0.22 7.45 1.36
N PHE A 85 -0.58 6.23 0.97
CA PHE A 85 -1.30 5.28 1.81
C PHE A 85 -0.53 4.94 3.09
N LYS A 86 0.76 4.59 3.01
CA LYS A 86 1.58 4.27 4.19
C LYS A 86 1.76 5.43 5.16
N SER A 87 1.79 6.66 4.67
CA SER A 87 1.98 7.86 5.49
C SER A 87 0.68 8.33 6.17
N ASN A 88 -0.47 7.81 5.75
CA ASN A 88 -1.75 8.13 6.34
C ASN A 88 -1.91 7.41 7.69
N ARG A 89 -2.03 8.19 8.76
CA ARG A 89 -2.17 7.70 10.15
C ARG A 89 -3.48 6.95 10.41
N LYS A 90 -4.44 7.02 9.50
CA LYS A 90 -5.72 6.30 9.58
C LYS A 90 -5.66 4.90 8.97
N MET A 91 -4.51 4.51 8.40
CA MET A 91 -4.29 3.15 7.91
C MET A 91 -3.64 2.31 9.01
N ASP A 92 -4.25 1.16 9.32
CA ASP A 92 -3.68 0.19 10.26
C ASP A 92 -2.53 -0.57 9.62
N HIS A 93 -2.74 -1.01 8.39
CA HIS A 93 -1.77 -1.81 7.64
C HIS A 93 -1.80 -1.42 6.16
N VAL A 94 -0.61 -1.28 5.56
CA VAL A 94 -0.47 -1.09 4.12
C VAL A 94 0.68 -1.96 3.61
N LYS A 95 0.41 -2.82 2.64
CA LYS A 95 1.40 -3.73 2.06
C LYS A 95 1.33 -3.69 0.53
N LEU A 96 2.48 -3.43 -0.08
CA LEU A 96 2.67 -3.58 -1.52
C LEU A 96 3.23 -4.97 -1.80
N ILE A 97 2.60 -5.70 -2.71
CA ILE A 97 3.00 -7.03 -3.18
C ILE A 97 3.37 -6.88 -4.66
N THR A 98 4.62 -7.19 -4.97
CA THR A 98 5.17 -7.15 -6.32
C THR A 98 5.43 -8.57 -6.80
N THR A 99 5.06 -8.86 -8.05
CA THR A 99 5.41 -10.12 -8.73
C THR A 99 6.79 -10.09 -9.35
#